data_AF-H0TZ84-F1
#
_entry.id   AF-H0TZ84-F1
#
_cell.length_a   1.000
_cell.length_b   1.000
_cell.length_c   1.000
_cell.angle_alpha   90.00
_cell.angle_beta   90.00
_cell.angle_gamma   90.00
#
_symmetry.space_group_name_H-M   'P 1'
#
loop_
_entity.id
_entity.type
_entity.pdbx_description
1 polymer ?
#
loop_
_entity_poly.entity_id
_entity_poly.type
_entity_poly.pdbx_seq_one_letter_code
_entity_poly.pdbx_strand_id
1 'polypeptide(L)'
;MADNIRELRPKAPDTEKITVNLGYVDLGQIDLMVQEGFYSNRTDFIRTAIRNQLERHADVVKQSTVRNSLDLGLRNYSRADLEAAQRRGQMLQINVLGLATIAPDVTPELARATIASVSVLGALHASAAVKAALADRMR
;
A
#
# COMPACT_ATOMS: atom_id res chain seq x y z
N MET A 1 -7.60 11.16 -40.70
CA MET A 1 -8.75 10.83 -39.83
C MET A 1 -8.21 10.27 -38.53
N ALA A 2 -8.87 10.59 -37.42
CA ALA A 2 -8.30 10.80 -36.09
C ALA A 2 -7.51 9.63 -35.48
N ASP A 3 -6.41 10.03 -34.86
CA ASP A 3 -5.50 9.27 -34.03
C ASP A 3 -6.20 8.94 -32.70
N ASN A 4 -6.65 7.70 -32.53
CA ASN A 4 -7.32 7.22 -31.31
C ASN A 4 -6.36 6.36 -30.49
N ILE A 5 -5.25 6.97 -30.07
CA ILE A 5 -4.37 6.40 -29.05
C ILE A 5 -5.09 6.57 -27.72
N ARG A 6 -5.88 5.56 -27.33
CA ARG A 6 -6.33 5.43 -25.94
C ARG A 6 -5.07 5.33 -25.09
N GLU A 7 -4.72 6.40 -24.38
CA GLU A 7 -3.75 6.33 -23.29
C GLU A 7 -4.16 5.18 -22.38
N LEU A 8 -3.40 4.08 -22.45
CA LEU A 8 -3.45 3.00 -21.50
C LEU A 8 -3.07 3.62 -20.16
N ARG A 9 -4.06 4.04 -19.37
CA ARG A 9 -3.84 4.45 -17.98
C ARG A 9 -2.96 3.37 -17.35
N PRO A 10 -1.74 3.70 -16.89
CA PRO A 10 -0.88 2.70 -16.28
C PRO A 10 -1.63 2.13 -15.09
N LYS A 11 -1.99 0.86 -15.17
CA LYS A 11 -2.61 0.15 -14.05
C LYS A 11 -1.58 0.18 -12.92
N ALA A 12 -1.96 0.76 -11.79
CA ALA A 12 -1.09 0.76 -10.62
C ALA A 12 -0.72 -0.70 -10.30
N PRO A 13 0.57 -1.01 -10.06
CA PRO A 13 0.98 -2.38 -9.80
C PRO A 13 0.27 -2.90 -8.55
N ASP A 14 -0.34 -4.07 -8.66
CA ASP A 14 -1.06 -4.74 -7.56
C ASP A 14 -0.08 -5.30 -6.50
N THR A 15 1.22 -5.10 -6.67
CA THR A 15 2.30 -5.62 -5.81
C THR A 15 3.40 -4.59 -5.62
N GLU A 16 3.93 -4.49 -4.40
CA GLU A 16 5.09 -3.66 -4.08
C GLU A 16 6.37 -4.51 -4.07
N LYS A 17 7.44 -4.01 -4.70
CA LYS A 17 8.75 -4.68 -4.67
C LYS A 17 9.46 -4.34 -3.36
N ILE A 18 9.85 -5.38 -2.63
CA ILE A 18 10.72 -5.25 -1.46
C ILE A 18 12.15 -5.70 -1.79
N THR A 19 13.13 -5.06 -1.16
CA THR A 19 14.53 -5.49 -1.18
C THR A 19 14.91 -5.92 0.22
N VAL A 20 15.44 -7.14 0.36
CA VAL A 20 15.81 -7.73 1.65
C VAL A 20 17.20 -8.36 1.55
N ASN A 21 17.98 -8.28 2.62
CA ASN A 21 19.23 -9.02 2.75
C ASN A 21 18.94 -10.39 3.38
N LEU A 22 19.59 -11.44 2.87
CA LEU A 22 19.47 -12.81 3.38
C LEU A 22 20.86 -13.37 3.69
N GLY A 23 20.95 -14.24 4.69
CA GLY A 23 22.17 -14.97 4.99
C GLY A 23 22.53 -15.94 3.86
N TYR A 24 23.83 -16.17 3.63
CA TYR A 24 24.30 -17.04 2.54
C TYR A 24 23.74 -18.47 2.64
N VAL A 25 23.60 -19.00 3.86
CA VAL A 25 23.07 -20.35 4.10
C VAL A 25 21.59 -20.42 3.73
N ASP A 26 20.78 -19.46 4.20
CA ASP A 26 19.35 -19.39 3.89
C ASP A 26 19.13 -19.23 2.38
N LEU A 27 19.90 -18.36 1.73
CA LEU A 27 19.86 -18.20 0.28
C LEU A 27 20.17 -19.51 -0.45
N GLY A 28 21.20 -20.25 -0.03
CA GLY A 28 21.54 -21.56 -0.59
C GLY A 28 20.45 -22.61 -0.39
N GLN A 29 19.77 -22.62 0.76
CA GLN A 29 18.63 -23.50 1.00
C GLN A 29 17.44 -23.15 0.10
N ILE A 30 17.14 -21.86 -0.09
CA ILE A 30 16.09 -21.41 -1.02
C ILE A 30 16.42 -21.88 -2.44
N ASP A 31 17.67 -21.74 -2.87
CA ASP A 31 18.11 -22.18 -4.19
C ASP A 31 17.96 -23.68 -4.39
N LEU A 32 18.34 -24.48 -3.40
CA LEU A 32 18.16 -25.93 -3.43
C LEU A 32 16.67 -26.29 -3.57
N MET A 33 15.79 -25.65 -2.81
CA MET A 33 14.35 -25.90 -2.87
C MET A 33 13.74 -25.56 -4.24
N VAL A 34 14.26 -24.52 -4.91
CA VAL A 34 13.86 -24.17 -6.27
C VAL A 34 14.42 -25.19 -7.27
N GLN A 35 15.67 -25.62 -7.11
CA GLN A 35 16.31 -26.60 -7.99
C GLN A 35 15.63 -27.97 -7.94
N GLU A 36 15.20 -28.41 -6.75
CA GLU A 36 14.45 -29.65 -6.55
C GLU A 36 12.97 -29.55 -6.99
N GLY A 37 12.54 -28.37 -7.47
CA GLY A 37 11.21 -28.18 -8.05
C GLY A 37 10.07 -27.97 -7.04
N PHE A 38 10.36 -27.76 -5.75
CA PHE A 38 9.32 -27.45 -4.76
C PHE A 38 8.69 -26.07 -5.00
N TYR A 39 9.42 -25.14 -5.62
CA TYR A 39 8.97 -23.80 -5.95
C TYR A 39 9.43 -23.39 -7.34
N SER A 40 8.65 -22.56 -8.03
CA SER A 40 8.96 -22.16 -9.41
C SER A 40 10.15 -21.20 -9.51
N ASN A 41 10.40 -20.40 -8.47
CA ASN A 41 11.52 -19.45 -8.37
C ASN A 41 11.65 -18.91 -6.94
N ARG A 42 12.73 -18.16 -6.66
CA ARG A 42 12.97 -17.53 -5.34
C ARG A 42 11.83 -16.61 -4.90
N THR A 43 11.23 -15.85 -5.82
CA THR A 43 10.14 -14.92 -5.51
C THR A 43 8.89 -15.67 -5.06
N ASP A 44 8.59 -16.81 -5.67
CA ASP A 44 7.49 -17.68 -5.31
C ASP A 44 7.69 -18.29 -3.91
N PHE A 45 8.89 -18.79 -3.61
CA PHE A 45 9.26 -19.24 -2.27
C PHE A 45 9.03 -18.14 -1.22
N ILE A 46 9.59 -16.95 -1.44
CA ILE A 46 9.52 -15.84 -0.48
C ILE A 46 8.07 -15.39 -0.27
N ARG A 47 7.29 -15.28 -1.35
CA ARG A 47 5.87 -14.90 -1.27
C ARG A 47 5.07 -15.94 -0.48
N THR A 48 5.32 -17.22 -0.71
CA THR A 48 4.65 -18.31 0.00
C THR A 48 5.04 -18.34 1.47
N ALA A 49 6.33 -18.18 1.80
CA ALA A 49 6.80 -18.10 3.18
C ALA A 49 6.15 -16.95 3.95
N ILE A 50 6.05 -15.76 3.34
CA ILE A 50 5.37 -14.61 3.95
C ILE A 50 3.90 -14.92 4.23
N ARG A 51 3.17 -15.49 3.25
CA ARG A 51 1.76 -15.87 3.43
C ARG A 51 1.57 -16.86 4.58
N ASN A 52 2.41 -17.88 4.64
CA ASN A 52 2.35 -18.90 5.69
C ASN A 52 2.60 -18.29 7.08
N GLN A 53 3.55 -17.34 7.21
CA GLN A 53 3.79 -16.68 8.49
C GLN A 53 2.63 -15.75 8.88
N LEU A 54 2.05 -15.02 7.93
CA LEU A 54 0.87 -14.18 8.19
C LEU A 54 -0.35 -15.00 8.62
N GLU A 55 -0.56 -16.17 8.00
CA GLU A 55 -1.64 -17.09 8.36
C GLU A 55 -1.47 -17.61 9.80
N ARG A 56 -0.25 -18.01 10.18
CA ARG A 56 0.06 -18.45 11.57
C ARG A 56 -0.21 -17.38 12.61
N HIS A 57 -0.12 -16.10 12.23
CA HIS A 57 -0.33 -14.96 13.12
C HIS A 57 -1.65 -14.22 12.84
N ALA A 58 -2.59 -14.82 12.11
CA ALA A 58 -3.80 -14.17 11.66
C ALA A 58 -4.64 -13.57 12.81
N ASP A 59 -4.76 -14.28 13.93
CA ASP A 59 -5.52 -13.79 15.09
C ASP A 59 -4.89 -12.56 15.74
N VAL A 60 -3.55 -12.53 15.83
CA VAL A 60 -2.80 -11.38 16.36
C VAL A 60 -3.00 -10.17 15.46
N VAL A 61 -2.91 -10.36 14.14
CA VAL A 61 -3.16 -9.30 13.14
C VAL A 61 -4.59 -8.79 13.27
N LYS A 62 -5.58 -9.69 13.33
CA LYS A 62 -7.00 -9.34 13.48
C LYS A 62 -7.27 -8.53 14.74
N GLN A 63 -6.79 -8.98 15.90
CA GLN A 63 -6.95 -8.22 17.15
C GLN A 63 -6.32 -6.83 17.07
N SER A 64 -5.14 -6.72 16.45
CA SER A 64 -4.46 -5.44 16.25
C SER A 64 -5.23 -4.50 15.31
N THR A 65 -5.80 -5.02 14.22
CA THR A 65 -6.62 -4.21 13.28
C THR A 65 -7.85 -3.61 13.95
N VAL A 66 -8.54 -4.38 14.81
CA VAL A 66 -9.70 -3.89 15.57
C VAL A 66 -9.26 -2.82 16.57
N ARG A 67 -8.21 -3.10 17.37
CA ARG A 67 -7.71 -2.15 18.38
C ARG A 67 -7.28 -0.82 17.78
N ASN A 68 -6.66 -0.84 16.60
CA ASN A 68 -6.13 0.35 15.95
C ASN A 68 -7.09 0.95 14.91
N SER A 69 -8.30 0.39 14.75
CA SER A 69 -9.28 0.81 13.74
C SER A 69 -8.67 0.92 12.34
N LEU A 70 -7.90 -0.10 11.94
CA LEU A 70 -7.22 -0.17 10.64
C LEU A 70 -8.16 -0.77 9.59
N ASP A 71 -8.34 -0.05 8.49
CA ASP A 71 -8.99 -0.57 7.29
C ASP A 71 -8.02 -1.49 6.53
N LEU A 72 -8.37 -2.77 6.42
CA LEU A 72 -7.62 -3.74 5.63
C LEU A 72 -7.88 -3.52 4.12
N GLY A 73 -6.81 -3.41 3.33
CA GLY A 73 -6.88 -3.51 1.86
C GLY A 73 -6.33 -2.31 1.11
N LEU A 74 -6.90 -2.06 -0.07
CA LEU A 74 -6.52 -0.97 -0.98
C LEU A 74 -7.55 0.15 -0.88
N ARG A 75 -7.13 1.34 -0.42
CA ARG A 75 -7.96 2.55 -0.35
C ARG A 75 -7.49 3.57 -1.36
N ASN A 76 -8.40 4.04 -2.21
CA ASN A 76 -8.13 5.09 -3.18
C ASN A 76 -8.94 6.34 -2.81
N TYR A 77 -8.27 7.48 -2.68
CA TYR A 77 -8.86 8.78 -2.41
C TYR A 77 -8.73 9.64 -3.67
N SER A 78 -9.85 9.86 -4.35
CA SER A 78 -9.90 10.75 -5.51
C SER A 78 -10.02 12.21 -5.08
N ARG A 79 -9.68 13.13 -5.99
CA ARG A 79 -9.93 14.56 -5.80
C ARG A 79 -11.40 14.85 -5.48
N ALA A 80 -12.33 14.20 -6.17
CA ALA A 80 -13.76 14.38 -5.96
C ALA A 80 -14.20 13.95 -4.54
N ASP A 81 -13.62 12.86 -4.01
CA ASP A 81 -13.91 12.39 -2.65
C ASP A 81 -13.46 13.41 -1.60
N LEU A 82 -12.27 13.99 -1.79
CA LEU A 82 -11.73 15.01 -0.90
C LEU A 82 -12.49 16.34 -1.02
N GLU A 83 -12.84 16.80 -2.23
CA GLU A 83 -13.68 17.99 -2.41
C GLU A 83 -15.08 17.80 -1.80
N ALA A 84 -15.64 16.60 -1.87
CA ALA A 84 -16.88 16.28 -1.19
C ALA A 84 -16.73 16.30 0.34
N ALA A 85 -15.64 15.76 0.88
CA ALA A 85 -15.32 15.84 2.30
C ALA A 85 -15.14 17.30 2.75
N GLN A 86 -14.46 18.13 1.95
CA GLN A 86 -14.27 19.55 2.21
C GLN A 86 -15.61 20.29 2.27
N ARG A 87 -16.51 20.06 1.30
CA ARG A 87 -17.86 20.65 1.30
C ARG A 87 -18.69 20.24 2.50
N ARG A 88 -18.46 19.05 3.05
CA ARG A 88 -19.12 18.56 4.28
C ARG A 88 -18.43 19.05 5.56
N GLY A 89 -17.32 19.77 5.48
CA GLY A 89 -16.51 20.15 6.64
C GLY A 89 -15.91 18.94 7.38
N GLN A 90 -15.76 17.81 6.69
CA GLN A 90 -15.30 16.55 7.27
C GLN A 90 -13.78 16.43 7.16
N MET A 91 -13.13 16.04 8.25
CA MET A 91 -11.73 15.62 8.22
C MET A 91 -11.63 14.09 8.24
N LEU A 92 -10.93 13.54 7.26
CA LEU A 92 -10.69 12.12 7.08
C LEU A 92 -9.51 11.66 7.93
N GLN A 93 -9.68 10.55 8.62
CA GLN A 93 -8.60 9.81 9.27
C GLN A 93 -8.28 8.61 8.39
N ILE A 94 -7.08 8.56 7.83
CA ILE A 94 -6.64 7.47 6.96
C ILE A 94 -5.87 6.48 7.84
N ASN A 95 -6.50 5.36 8.18
CA ASN A 95 -5.90 4.27 8.95
C ASN A 95 -5.97 3.01 8.12
N VAL A 96 -4.88 2.64 7.42
CA VAL A 96 -4.91 1.56 6.42
C VAL A 96 -3.84 0.51 6.72
N LEU A 97 -4.22 -0.76 6.66
CA LEU A 97 -3.32 -1.91 6.58
C LEU A 97 -3.34 -2.45 5.15
N GLY A 98 -2.33 -2.09 4.35
CA GLY A 98 -2.29 -2.36 2.92
C GLY A 98 -1.79 -1.15 2.12
N LEU A 99 -2.58 -0.66 1.17
CA LEU A 99 -2.23 0.45 0.29
C LEU A 99 -3.22 1.60 0.48
N ALA A 100 -2.72 2.79 0.72
CA ALA A 100 -3.48 4.02 0.56
C ALA A 100 -2.94 4.77 -0.67
N THR A 101 -3.82 5.11 -1.61
CA THR A 101 -3.51 5.92 -2.78
C THR A 101 -4.28 7.22 -2.72
N ILE A 102 -3.58 8.34 -2.78
CA ILE A 102 -4.15 9.66 -3.01
C ILE A 102 -3.89 10.01 -4.48
N ALA A 103 -4.95 10.34 -5.21
CA ALA A 103 -4.87 10.58 -6.64
C ALA A 103 -3.88 11.71 -6.97
N PRO A 104 -3.13 11.60 -8.09
CA PRO A 104 -2.04 12.53 -8.41
C PRO A 104 -2.50 13.96 -8.69
N ASP A 105 -3.78 14.16 -9.01
CA ASP A 105 -4.43 15.45 -9.26
C ASP A 105 -4.92 16.15 -7.99
N VAL A 106 -4.74 15.54 -6.82
CA VAL A 106 -5.02 16.15 -5.51
C VAL A 106 -3.96 17.20 -5.19
N THR A 107 -4.40 18.42 -4.89
CA THR A 107 -3.49 19.49 -4.47
C THR A 107 -3.12 19.35 -2.99
N PRO A 108 -1.92 19.83 -2.59
CA PRO A 108 -1.48 19.81 -1.19
C PRO A 108 -2.46 20.53 -0.25
N GLU A 109 -3.07 21.61 -0.70
CA GLU A 109 -4.02 22.42 0.07
C GLU A 109 -5.33 21.66 0.31
N LEU A 110 -5.84 20.99 -0.73
CA LEU A 110 -7.05 20.16 -0.61
C LEU A 110 -6.81 18.98 0.34
N ALA A 111 -5.66 18.31 0.21
CA ALA A 111 -5.28 17.22 1.11
C ALA A 111 -5.19 17.71 2.56
N ARG A 112 -4.55 18.85 2.80
CA ARG A 112 -4.42 19.43 4.15
C ARG A 112 -5.73 19.96 4.70
N ALA A 113 -6.66 20.42 3.87
CA ALA A 113 -7.98 20.85 4.33
C ALA A 113 -8.86 19.66 4.78
N THR A 114 -8.58 18.45 4.28
CA THR A 114 -9.51 17.31 4.37
C THR A 114 -8.96 16.10 5.12
N ILE A 115 -7.66 15.99 5.34
CA ILE A 115 -7.04 14.80 5.97
C ILE A 115 -6.49 15.17 7.35
N ALA A 116 -7.12 14.69 8.42
CA ALA A 116 -6.67 14.93 9.80
C ALA A 116 -5.40 14.15 10.17
N SER A 117 -5.32 12.88 9.77
CA SER A 117 -4.20 12.00 10.11
C SER A 117 -4.02 10.91 9.07
N VAL A 118 -2.78 10.46 8.90
CA VAL A 118 -2.43 9.34 8.02
C VAL A 118 -1.58 8.33 8.78
N SER A 119 -2.09 7.12 8.93
CA SER A 119 -1.36 5.95 9.42
C SER A 119 -1.55 4.82 8.42
N VAL A 120 -0.47 4.45 7.74
CA VAL A 120 -0.50 3.42 6.70
C VAL A 120 0.56 2.38 7.00
N LEU A 121 0.10 1.17 7.33
CA LEU A 121 0.94 -0.01 7.47
C LEU A 121 0.99 -0.72 6.11
N GLY A 122 2.02 -0.42 5.33
CA GLY A 122 2.21 -0.91 3.96
C GLY A 122 2.75 0.19 3.07
N ALA A 123 1.98 0.58 2.04
CA ALA A 123 2.42 1.58 1.06
C ALA A 123 1.48 2.79 1.01
N LEU A 124 2.07 3.99 0.90
CA LEU A 124 1.35 5.24 0.63
C LEU A 124 1.77 5.80 -0.72
N HIS A 125 0.86 5.76 -1.69
CA HIS A 125 1.02 6.39 -2.99
C HIS A 125 0.36 7.76 -2.98
N ALA A 126 1.15 8.81 -3.13
CA ALA A 126 0.70 10.19 -3.23
C ALA A 126 1.80 11.01 -3.89
N SER A 127 1.44 12.16 -4.47
CA SER A 127 2.44 13.09 -5.01
C SER A 127 3.38 13.57 -3.90
N ALA A 128 4.63 13.88 -4.25
CA ALA A 128 5.63 14.35 -3.28
C ALA A 128 5.16 15.61 -2.54
N ALA A 129 4.47 16.51 -3.24
CA ALA A 129 3.91 17.72 -2.66
C ALA A 129 2.82 17.41 -1.61
N VAL A 130 1.94 16.44 -1.87
CA VAL A 130 0.92 16.00 -0.90
C VAL A 130 1.56 15.31 0.30
N LYS A 131 2.56 14.45 0.08
CA LYS A 131 3.31 13.82 1.20
C LYS A 131 3.98 14.88 2.08
N ALA A 132 4.60 15.89 1.49
CA ALA A 132 5.22 16.99 2.23
C ALA A 132 4.19 17.80 3.04
N ALA A 133 3.02 18.10 2.46
CA ALA A 133 1.97 18.86 3.14
C ALA A 133 1.25 18.10 4.26
N LEU A 134 1.37 16.77 4.30
CA LEU A 134 0.82 15.90 5.34
C LEU A 134 1.88 15.37 6.31
N ALA A 135 3.15 15.78 6.19
CA ALA A 135 4.25 15.24 6.98
C ALA A 135 4.03 15.41 8.50
N ASP A 136 3.41 16.52 8.93
CA ASP A 136 3.03 16.79 10.32
C ASP A 136 1.85 15.93 10.84
N ARG A 137 1.18 15.21 9.94
CA ARG A 137 -0.04 14.41 10.20
C ARG A 137 0.18 12.90 9.98
N MET A 138 1.37 12.51 9.55
CA MET A 138 1.76 11.12 9.36
C MET A 138 2.23 10.52 10.70
N ARG A 139 1.69 9.34 11.05
CA ARG A 139 2.06 8.57 12.24
C ARG A 139 2.75 7.27 11.88
#